data_AF-A0A4R1JS45-F1
#
_entry.id   AF-A0A4R1JS45-F1
#
_cell.length_a   1.000
_cell.length_b   1.000
_cell.length_c   1.000
_cell.angle_alpha   90.00
_cell.angle_beta   90.00
_cell.angle_gamma   90.00
#
_symmetry.space_group_name_H-M   'P 1'
#
loop_
_entity.id
_entity.type
_entity.pdbx_description
1 polymer ?
#
loop_
_entity_poly.entity_id
_entity_poly.type
_entity_poly.pdbx_seq_one_letter_code
_entity_poly.pdbx_strand_id
1 'polypeptide(L)'
;MKKTVLIVLIVFLSCKSKDNPFLVKYKNQAFHDIKVDSVKTFGFGLALPPRDSLELLKNNKIENVYRKYGLFRKNLGCTVGNEELDNAITEYYKITAVYLEGRNGKGWKEKMKKEINNILLNGE
;
A
#
# COMPACT_ATOMS: atom_id res chain seq x y z
N MET A 1 -55.92 -0.60 -15.44
CA MET A 1 -55.56 -1.94 -15.96
C MET A 1 -54.08 -1.95 -16.33
N LYS A 2 -53.33 -2.91 -15.76
CA LYS A 2 -52.09 -3.56 -16.25
C LYS A 2 -50.94 -2.64 -16.72
N LYS A 3 -49.98 -2.31 -15.84
CA LYS A 3 -48.71 -3.05 -15.60
C LYS A 3 -47.88 -3.27 -16.87
N THR A 4 -46.83 -2.47 -17.03
CA THR A 4 -45.51 -2.95 -17.47
C THR A 4 -44.44 -1.93 -17.12
N VAL A 5 -43.97 -2.04 -15.87
CA VAL A 5 -42.64 -1.57 -15.48
C VAL A 5 -41.65 -2.45 -16.23
N LEU A 6 -41.11 -1.94 -17.35
CA LEU A 6 -40.05 -2.61 -18.07
C LEU A 6 -38.73 -2.29 -17.35
N ILE A 7 -38.51 -3.04 -16.27
CA ILE A 7 -37.18 -3.28 -15.70
C ILE A 7 -36.36 -3.93 -16.81
N VAL A 8 -35.70 -3.11 -17.62
CA VAL A 8 -34.52 -3.58 -18.37
C VAL A 8 -33.39 -3.51 -17.37
N LEU A 9 -33.39 -4.53 -16.50
CA LEU A 9 -32.21 -5.10 -15.91
C LEU A 9 -31.32 -5.47 -17.10
N ILE A 10 -30.50 -4.52 -17.55
CA ILE A 10 -29.28 -4.85 -18.26
C ILE A 10 -28.47 -5.56 -17.20
N VAL A 11 -28.72 -6.87 -17.15
CA VAL A 11 -27.84 -7.89 -16.61
C VAL A 11 -26.47 -7.49 -17.13
N PHE A 12 -25.70 -6.83 -16.28
CA PHE A 12 -24.26 -6.72 -16.46
C PHE A 12 -23.83 -8.14 -16.72
N LEU A 13 -23.51 -8.40 -17.99
CA LEU A 13 -22.86 -9.58 -18.50
C LEU A 13 -21.66 -9.80 -17.59
N SER A 14 -21.93 -10.54 -16.52
CA SER A 14 -20.96 -10.99 -15.57
C SER A 14 -20.27 -12.16 -16.26
N CYS A 15 -19.49 -11.82 -17.27
CA CYS A 15 -18.25 -12.53 -17.53
C CYS A 15 -17.42 -12.35 -16.25
N LYS A 16 -17.76 -13.12 -15.20
CA LYS A 16 -16.88 -13.34 -14.07
C LYS A 16 -15.71 -14.11 -14.67
N SER A 17 -14.71 -13.38 -15.20
CA SER A 17 -13.34 -13.85 -15.04
C SER A 17 -13.22 -14.29 -13.58
N LYS A 18 -12.61 -15.44 -13.30
CA LYS A 18 -12.25 -15.76 -11.93
C LYS A 18 -11.35 -14.62 -11.46
N ASP A 19 -11.91 -13.67 -10.73
CA ASP A 19 -11.16 -12.50 -10.29
C ASP A 19 -9.97 -13.01 -9.49
N ASN A 20 -8.77 -12.54 -9.86
CA ASN A 20 -7.57 -12.92 -9.14
C ASN A 20 -7.76 -12.55 -7.66
N PRO A 21 -7.71 -13.53 -6.73
CA PRO A 21 -8.04 -13.29 -5.33
C PRO A 21 -7.08 -12.30 -4.67
N PHE A 22 -5.81 -12.23 -5.12
CA PHE A 22 -4.88 -11.20 -4.68
C PHE A 22 -5.34 -9.83 -5.15
N LEU A 23 -5.68 -9.67 -6.43
CA LEU A 23 -6.11 -8.38 -6.97
C LEU A 23 -7.32 -7.82 -6.21
N VAL A 24 -8.37 -8.64 -6.00
CA VAL A 24 -9.56 -8.22 -5.25
C VAL A 24 -9.19 -7.82 -3.83
N LYS A 25 -8.39 -8.65 -3.15
CA LYS A 25 -7.94 -8.39 -1.78
C LYS A 25 -7.19 -7.06 -1.67
N TYR A 26 -6.21 -6.82 -2.52
CA TYR A 26 -5.37 -5.63 -2.44
C TYR A 26 -6.11 -4.36 -2.88
N LYS A 27 -7.04 -4.42 -3.83
CA LYS A 27 -7.92 -3.28 -4.15
C LYS A 27 -8.79 -2.89 -2.95
N ASN A 28 -9.45 -3.87 -2.33
CA ASN A 28 -10.27 -3.62 -1.14
C ASN A 28 -9.43 -3.09 0.02
N GLN A 29 -8.22 -3.63 0.19
CA GLN A 29 -7.29 -3.15 1.21
C GLN A 29 -6.85 -1.71 0.94
N ALA A 30 -6.58 -1.32 -0.31
CA ALA A 30 -6.22 0.04 -0.67
C ALA A 30 -7.32 1.04 -0.28
N PHE A 31 -8.58 0.74 -0.62
CA PHE A 31 -9.71 1.59 -0.23
C PHE A 31 -9.90 1.70 1.27
N HIS A 32 -9.77 0.57 1.99
CA HIS A 32 -9.82 0.56 3.44
C HIS A 32 -8.70 1.42 4.04
N ASP A 33 -7.46 1.21 3.61
CA ASP A 33 -6.29 1.89 4.16
C ASP A 33 -6.30 3.39 3.88
N ILE A 34 -6.84 3.83 2.74
CA ILE A 34 -7.13 5.25 2.47
C ILE A 34 -8.12 5.79 3.51
N LYS A 35 -9.22 5.08 3.76
CA LYS A 35 -10.28 5.51 4.69
C LYS A 35 -9.77 5.69 6.12
N VAL A 36 -8.80 4.88 6.54
CA VAL A 36 -8.26 4.90 7.91
C VAL A 36 -6.87 5.54 8.02
N ASP A 37 -6.43 6.27 6.98
CA ASP A 37 -5.08 6.87 6.87
C ASP A 37 -3.93 5.92 7.25
N SER A 38 -3.98 4.68 6.75
CA SER A 38 -2.99 3.65 7.07
C SER A 38 -2.41 2.93 5.85
N VAL A 39 -2.05 3.68 4.81
CA VAL A 39 -1.52 3.12 3.56
C VAL A 39 -0.27 2.27 3.82
N LYS A 40 -0.19 1.09 3.21
CA LYS A 40 0.94 0.18 3.36
C LYS A 40 2.01 0.44 2.33
N THR A 41 3.25 0.28 2.77
CA THR A 41 4.39 0.02 1.88
C THR A 41 4.82 -1.42 2.11
N PHE A 42 4.95 -2.18 1.04
CA PHE A 42 5.27 -3.60 1.11
C PHE A 42 6.77 -3.82 0.94
N GLY A 43 7.36 -4.53 1.89
CA GLY A 43 8.72 -5.04 1.83
C GLY A 43 8.72 -6.56 1.68
N PHE A 44 9.82 -7.10 1.18
CA PHE A 44 10.05 -8.53 1.02
C PHE A 44 11.33 -8.95 1.76
N GLY A 45 11.47 -10.25 1.99
CA GLY A 45 12.65 -10.84 2.62
C GLY A 45 12.49 -11.09 4.11
N LEU A 46 13.53 -11.65 4.71
CA LEU A 46 13.56 -12.01 6.13
C LEU A 46 13.71 -10.74 6.99
N ALA A 47 12.77 -10.51 7.90
CA ALA A 47 12.92 -9.48 8.93
C ALA A 47 13.92 -9.95 9.98
N LEU A 48 15.09 -9.30 10.02
CA LEU A 48 16.08 -9.54 11.07
C LEU A 48 15.81 -8.62 12.27
N PRO A 49 16.04 -9.09 13.51
CA PRO A 49 16.04 -8.21 14.67
C PRO A 49 17.20 -7.19 14.55
N PRO A 50 17.08 -6.00 15.17
CA PRO A 50 18.19 -5.05 15.21
C PRO A 50 19.39 -5.65 15.94
N ARG A 51 20.60 -5.36 15.46
CA ARG A 51 21.87 -5.83 16.04
C ARG A 51 22.12 -5.22 17.42
N ASP A 52 21.77 -3.96 17.60
CA ASP A 52 22.01 -3.19 18.82
C ASP A 52 20.94 -2.11 19.05
N SER A 53 21.06 -1.40 20.17
CA SER A 53 20.13 -0.32 20.55
C SER A 53 20.20 0.89 19.61
N LEU A 54 21.34 1.14 18.96
CA LEU A 54 21.51 2.23 18.01
C LEU A 54 20.76 1.94 16.71
N GLU A 55 20.87 0.71 16.18
CA GLU A 55 20.10 0.26 15.02
C GLU A 55 18.60 0.23 15.32
N LEU A 56 18.19 -0.22 16.50
CA LEU A 56 16.79 -0.13 16.94
C LEU A 56 16.29 1.32 16.96
N LEU A 57 17.08 2.25 17.52
CA LEU A 57 16.73 3.67 17.55
C LEU A 57 16.62 4.26 16.14
N LYS A 58 17.56 3.95 15.24
CA LYS A 58 17.52 4.36 13.83
C LYS A 58 16.27 3.83 13.13
N ASN A 59 15.96 2.54 13.32
CA ASN A 59 14.76 1.91 12.75
C ASN A 59 13.48 2.60 13.25
N ASN A 60 13.36 2.89 14.55
CA ASN A 60 12.22 3.61 15.11
C ASN A 60 12.06 5.02 14.54
N LYS A 61 13.18 5.76 14.36
CA LYS A 61 13.14 7.08 13.72
C LYS A 61 12.65 6.99 12.27
N ILE A 62 13.12 5.98 11.53
CA ILE A 62 12.68 5.74 10.16
C ILE A 62 11.18 5.41 10.12
N GLU A 63 10.69 4.50 10.99
CA GLU A 63 9.25 4.19 11.09
C GLU A 63 8.40 5.42 11.37
N ASN A 64 8.87 6.33 12.23
CA ASN A 64 8.18 7.59 12.50
C ASN A 64 8.11 8.49 11.25
N VAL A 65 9.16 8.52 10.43
CA VAL A 65 9.12 9.22 9.13
C VAL A 65 8.07 8.58 8.22
N TYR A 66 7.99 7.25 8.09
CA TYR A 66 6.94 6.62 7.29
C TYR A 66 5.54 7.01 7.79
N ARG A 67 5.30 6.94 9.10
CA ARG A 67 4.02 7.31 9.71
C ARG A 67 3.64 8.77 9.46
N LYS A 68 4.61 9.69 9.50
CA LYS A 68 4.41 11.11 9.15
C LYS A 68 3.82 11.26 7.75
N TYR A 69 4.25 10.44 6.79
CA TYR A 69 3.76 10.44 5.40
C TYR A 69 2.55 9.50 5.17
N GLY A 70 1.95 8.94 6.22
CA GLY A 70 0.74 8.11 6.15
C GLY A 70 1.02 6.67 5.73
N LEU A 71 2.29 6.26 5.83
CA LEU A 71 2.76 4.95 5.42
C LEU A 71 3.05 4.05 6.62
N PHE A 72 2.69 2.78 6.47
CA PHE A 72 2.93 1.72 7.44
C PHE A 72 3.62 0.56 6.74
N ARG A 73 4.80 0.18 7.24
CA ARG A 73 5.55 -0.92 6.63
C ARG A 73 4.87 -2.26 6.88
N LYS A 74 4.74 -3.06 5.84
CA LYS A 74 4.27 -4.44 5.90
C LYS A 74 5.28 -5.34 5.19
N ASN A 75 5.99 -6.17 5.96
CA ASN A 75 6.80 -7.23 5.37
C ASN A 75 5.89 -8.39 4.94
N LEU A 76 6.00 -8.81 3.68
CA LEU A 76 5.29 -9.96 3.11
C LEU A 76 6.10 -11.27 3.19
N GLY A 77 7.30 -11.21 3.76
CA GLY A 77 8.23 -12.33 3.90
C GLY A 77 8.96 -12.63 2.60
N CYS A 78 9.55 -13.82 2.54
CA CYS A 78 10.18 -14.34 1.34
C CYS A 78 9.10 -14.97 0.44
N THR A 79 8.67 -14.22 -0.58
CA THR A 79 7.83 -14.74 -1.66
C THR A 79 8.66 -14.73 -2.94
N VAL A 80 8.85 -15.89 -3.58
CA VAL A 80 9.64 -16.01 -4.81
C VAL A 80 8.71 -16.28 -5.99
N GLY A 81 8.76 -15.43 -7.01
CA GLY A 81 8.13 -15.68 -8.31
C GLY A 81 6.59 -15.65 -8.32
N ASN A 82 5.94 -14.83 -7.49
CA ASN A 82 4.48 -14.71 -7.47
C ASN A 82 3.99 -13.47 -8.24
N GLU A 83 3.92 -13.58 -9.56
CA GLU A 83 3.50 -12.51 -10.47
C GLU A 83 2.09 -11.97 -10.13
N GLU A 84 1.18 -12.84 -9.72
CA GLU A 84 -0.18 -12.45 -9.33
C GLU A 84 -0.19 -11.49 -8.12
N LEU A 85 0.62 -11.80 -7.12
CA LEU A 85 0.80 -10.96 -5.94
C LEU A 85 1.46 -9.62 -6.31
N ASP A 86 2.49 -9.64 -7.15
CA ASP A 86 3.21 -8.44 -7.58
C ASP A 86 2.29 -7.49 -8.37
N ASN A 87 1.46 -8.04 -9.25
CA ASN A 87 0.45 -7.30 -9.98
C ASN A 87 -0.60 -6.69 -9.03
N ALA A 88 -1.05 -7.44 -8.02
CA ALA A 88 -1.99 -6.95 -7.02
C ALA A 88 -1.42 -5.81 -6.16
N ILE A 89 -0.15 -5.90 -5.74
CA ILE A 89 0.57 -4.85 -5.01
C ILE A 89 0.76 -3.61 -5.88
N THR A 90 1.06 -3.79 -7.16
CA THR A 90 1.18 -2.67 -8.11
C THR A 90 -0.14 -1.91 -8.23
N GLU A 91 -1.27 -2.63 -8.29
CA GLU A 91 -2.59 -1.99 -8.32
C GLU A 91 -2.92 -1.26 -7.00
N TYR A 92 -2.55 -1.84 -5.85
CA TYR A 92 -2.65 -1.16 -4.56
C TYR A 92 -1.92 0.19 -4.58
N TYR A 93 -0.68 0.23 -5.10
CA TYR A 93 0.10 1.47 -5.18
C TYR A 93 -0.52 2.49 -6.13
N LYS A 94 -1.11 2.06 -7.25
CA LYS A 94 -1.81 2.98 -8.17
C LYS A 94 -3.01 3.64 -7.49
N ILE A 95 -3.83 2.87 -6.78
CA ILE A 95 -5.02 3.37 -6.08
C ILE A 95 -4.63 4.36 -4.99
N THR A 96 -3.58 4.05 -4.22
CA THR A 96 -3.16 4.88 -3.08
C THR A 96 -2.31 6.09 -3.47
N ALA A 97 -1.74 6.12 -4.69
CA ALA A 97 -0.85 7.19 -5.13
C ALA A 97 -1.54 8.57 -5.12
N VAL A 98 -2.75 8.66 -5.67
CA VAL A 98 -3.52 9.92 -5.73
C VAL A 98 -3.84 10.43 -4.34
N TYR A 99 -4.26 9.53 -3.43
CA TYR A 99 -4.50 9.85 -2.04
C TYR A 99 -3.23 10.40 -1.34
N LEU A 100 -2.10 9.70 -1.48
CA LEU A 100 -0.84 10.10 -0.83
C LEU A 100 -0.29 11.43 -1.37
N GLU A 101 -0.48 11.72 -2.66
CA GLU A 101 -0.11 13.03 -3.22
C GLU A 101 -1.03 14.14 -2.71
N GLY A 102 -2.34 13.90 -2.61
CA GLY A 102 -3.27 14.85 -1.98
C GLY A 102 -2.96 15.11 -0.51
N ARG A 103 -2.61 14.06 0.24
CA ARG A 103 -2.26 14.12 1.67
C ARG A 103 -0.95 14.88 1.92
N ASN A 104 0.09 14.59 1.14
CA ASN A 104 1.46 15.02 1.45
C ASN A 104 2.01 16.10 0.49
N GLY A 105 1.26 16.44 -0.56
CA GLY A 105 1.65 17.37 -1.62
C GLY A 105 2.60 16.76 -2.66
N LYS A 106 2.76 17.47 -3.78
CA LYS A 106 3.65 17.05 -4.87
C LYS A 106 5.10 16.88 -4.40
N GLY A 107 5.76 15.83 -4.88
CA GLY A 107 7.16 15.53 -4.54
C GLY A 107 7.38 15.00 -3.13
N TRP A 108 6.33 14.57 -2.42
CA TRP A 108 6.44 14.06 -1.05
C TRP A 108 7.39 12.87 -0.91
N LYS A 109 7.47 11.98 -1.92
CA LYS A 109 8.36 10.82 -1.90
C LYS A 109 9.81 11.22 -1.72
N GLU A 110 10.26 12.28 -2.41
CA GLU A 110 11.63 12.75 -2.31
C GLU A 110 11.92 13.47 -1.00
N LYS A 111 10.93 14.22 -0.48
CA LYS A 111 11.02 14.82 0.85
C LYS A 111 11.17 13.75 1.93
N MET A 112 10.33 12.71 1.89
CA MET A 112 10.41 11.56 2.79
C MET A 112 11.75 10.85 2.68
N LYS A 113 12.22 10.58 1.46
CA LYS A 113 13.52 9.93 1.22
C LYS A 113 14.68 10.76 1.80
N LYS A 114 14.65 12.09 1.66
CA LYS A 114 15.64 12.98 2.26
C LYS A 114 15.64 12.90 3.79
N GLU A 115 14.47 12.87 4.42
CA GLU A 115 14.35 12.69 5.87
C GLU A 115 14.93 11.34 6.34
N ILE A 116 14.64 10.25 5.62
CA ILE A 116 15.21 8.92 5.91
C ILE A 116 16.73 8.94 5.74
N ASN A 117 17.25 9.51 4.65
CA ASN A 117 18.68 9.57 4.38
C ASN A 117 19.43 10.35 5.46
N ASN A 118 18.86 11.44 5.98
CA ASN A 118 19.46 12.17 7.08
C ASN A 118 19.60 11.31 8.34
N ILE A 119 18.66 10.38 8.62
CA ILE A 119 18.76 9.46 9.76
C ILE A 119 19.86 8.42 9.52
N LEU A 120 19.99 7.94 8.28
CA LEU A 120 20.98 6.93 7.92
C LEU A 120 22.41 7.48 7.90
N LEU A 121 22.59 8.72 7.44
CA LEU A 121 23.91 9.35 7.23
C LEU A 121 24.42 10.12 8.46
N ASN A 122 23.55 10.70 9.30
CA ASN A 122 23.97 11.44 10.51
C ASN A 122 24.23 10.52 11.71
N GLY A 123 24.71 9.29 11.45
CA GLY A 123 24.96 8.27 12.45
C GLY A 123 26.44 7.99 12.69
N GLU A 124 27.31 8.87 12.21
CA GLU A 124 28.75 8.99 12.54
C GLU A 124 28.95 10.08 13.61
#